data_AF-A0A1L5NPV4-F1
#
_entry.id   AF-A0A1L5NPV4-F1
#
_cell.length_a   1.000
_cell.length_b   1.000
_cell.length_c   1.000
_cell.angle_alpha   90.00
_cell.angle_beta   90.00
_cell.angle_gamma   90.00
#
_symmetry.space_group_name_H-M   'P 1'
#
loop_
_entity.id
_entity.type
_entity.pdbx_description
1 polymer ?
#
loop_
_entity_poly.entity_id
_entity_poly.type
_entity_poly.pdbx_seq_one_letter_code
_entity_poly.pdbx_strand_id
1 'polypeptide(L)'
;MQKKIILEARVNEYAPRTSNPNIPYTADEIVEAAVAARKAGAAILHYHARTADGGATNTVEANAEIIREVRRATDLLILPTLGFISNDADAMKRIDTVATLALDPATKPDIAPIDTGSANLELWDAETRRFENPERLYLNTTESLAHYARTLAEKGVKPKLVSWSVGFTRRAIALMDAGLVRGPAYFLLHLTGGRYITGHPPTEAGLMAHLAFLPDDRPIEWTVNCLGGNLLNIAPAICRLGGHMAIGIGDYPYREFGMPTNADVISRAVEIAQKVGREPATPQEARAILELDGA
;
A
#
# COMPACT_ATOMS: atom_id res chain seq x y z
N MET A 1 -9.17 22.12 -14.00
CA MET A 1 -9.42 21.30 -12.79
C MET A 1 -8.11 20.71 -12.34
N GLN A 2 -7.84 20.71 -11.03
CA GLN A 2 -6.63 20.09 -10.48
C GLN A 2 -6.71 18.56 -10.63
N LYS A 3 -5.56 17.89 -10.74
CA LYS A 3 -5.49 16.43 -10.85
C LYS A 3 -6.23 15.77 -9.68
N LYS A 4 -7.11 14.81 -9.98
CA LYS A 4 -7.83 14.05 -8.96
C LYS A 4 -6.87 13.29 -8.04
N ILE A 5 -7.32 12.96 -6.83
CA ILE A 5 -6.52 12.21 -5.86
C ILE A 5 -6.96 10.75 -5.83
N ILE A 6 -6.01 9.82 -6.00
CA ILE A 6 -6.24 8.40 -5.72
C ILE A 6 -6.16 8.21 -4.21
N LEU A 7 -7.20 7.60 -3.65
CA LEU A 7 -7.24 7.15 -2.26
C LEU A 7 -7.21 5.63 -2.23
N GLU A 8 -6.12 5.09 -1.70
CA GLU A 8 -5.96 3.65 -1.44
C GLU A 8 -6.33 3.35 0.02
N ALA A 9 -7.29 2.44 0.23
CA ALA A 9 -7.67 1.98 1.56
C ALA A 9 -6.76 0.83 2.00
N ARG A 10 -5.90 1.07 2.99
CA ARG A 10 -4.99 0.08 3.59
C ARG A 10 -5.63 -0.55 4.83
N VAL A 11 -6.49 -1.54 4.60
CA VAL A 11 -7.59 -1.82 5.55
C VAL A 11 -7.19 -2.55 6.82
N ASN A 12 -6.13 -3.36 6.80
CA ASN A 12 -5.79 -4.22 7.93
C ASN A 12 -4.30 -4.42 8.20
N GLU A 13 -3.46 -4.53 7.16
CA GLU A 13 -2.08 -5.02 7.32
C GLU A 13 -2.07 -6.29 8.21
N TYR A 14 -1.12 -6.37 9.14
CA TYR A 14 -1.12 -7.31 10.25
C TYR A 14 -1.42 -6.65 11.60
N ALA A 15 -2.12 -5.50 11.60
CA ALA A 15 -2.51 -4.83 12.83
C ALA A 15 -3.42 -5.73 13.68
N PRO A 16 -3.26 -5.74 15.01
CA PRO A 16 -4.12 -6.51 15.90
C PRO A 16 -5.38 -5.71 16.28
N ARG A 17 -6.50 -6.38 16.55
CA ARG A 17 -7.74 -5.77 17.06
C ARG A 17 -7.60 -5.07 18.41
N THR A 18 -6.58 -5.43 19.18
CA THR A 18 -6.20 -4.69 20.41
C THR A 18 -5.75 -3.26 20.11
N SER A 19 -5.34 -2.97 18.87
CA SER A 19 -5.02 -1.61 18.42
C SER A 19 -6.28 -0.80 18.10
N ASN A 20 -7.21 -1.38 17.34
CA ASN A 20 -8.52 -0.88 16.96
C ASN A 20 -9.46 -2.09 16.68
N PRO A 21 -10.66 -2.19 17.29
CA PRO A 21 -11.54 -3.34 17.12
C PRO A 21 -12.11 -3.51 15.71
N ASN A 22 -12.10 -2.47 14.88
CA ASN A 22 -12.63 -2.49 13.51
C ASN A 22 -11.66 -3.09 12.48
N ILE A 23 -10.51 -3.64 12.90
CA ILE A 23 -9.57 -4.27 11.97
C ILE A 23 -10.21 -5.54 11.37
N PRO A 24 -10.39 -5.60 10.04
CA PRO A 24 -11.01 -6.74 9.39
C PRO A 24 -9.99 -7.88 9.21
N TYR A 25 -10.40 -9.09 9.59
CA TYR A 25 -9.62 -10.32 9.48
C TYR A 25 -10.23 -11.27 8.45
N THR A 26 -11.52 -11.57 8.57
CA THR A 26 -12.18 -12.54 7.68
C THR A 26 -12.43 -11.95 6.30
N ALA A 27 -12.71 -12.80 5.31
CA ALA A 27 -13.07 -12.35 3.97
C ALA A 27 -14.31 -11.44 4.00
N ASP A 28 -15.36 -11.82 4.74
CA ASP A 28 -16.58 -11.02 4.89
C ASP A 28 -16.30 -9.64 5.48
N GLU A 29 -15.46 -9.55 6.52
CA GLU A 29 -15.10 -8.27 7.13
C GLU A 29 -14.26 -7.40 6.20
N ILE A 30 -13.37 -8.00 5.40
CA ILE A 30 -12.59 -7.28 4.38
C ILE A 30 -13.53 -6.75 3.30
N VAL A 31 -14.53 -7.52 2.88
CA VAL A 31 -15.55 -7.11 1.91
C VAL A 31 -16.39 -5.96 2.46
N GLU A 32 -16.85 -6.06 3.70
CA GLU A 32 -17.61 -4.98 4.37
C GLU A 32 -16.77 -3.69 4.44
N ALA A 33 -15.50 -3.81 4.87
CA ALA A 33 -14.58 -2.68 4.92
C ALA A 33 -14.32 -2.09 3.53
N ALA A 34 -14.22 -2.92 2.49
CA ALA A 34 -14.04 -2.50 1.11
C ALA A 34 -15.26 -1.73 0.58
N VAL A 35 -16.47 -2.25 0.79
CA VAL A 35 -17.73 -1.57 0.41
C VAL A 35 -17.83 -0.21 1.09
N ALA A 36 -17.58 -0.15 2.40
CA ALA A 36 -17.65 1.09 3.16
C ALA A 36 -16.58 2.09 2.73
N ALA A 37 -15.32 1.64 2.52
CA ALA A 37 -14.24 2.48 2.01
C ALA A 37 -14.52 3.01 0.59
N ARG A 38 -15.08 2.17 -0.29
CA ARG A 38 -15.47 2.58 -1.64
C ARG A 38 -16.53 3.68 -1.62
N LYS A 39 -17.55 3.51 -0.77
CA LYS A 39 -18.60 4.52 -0.57
C LYS A 39 -18.03 5.83 -0.02
N ALA A 40 -17.01 5.75 0.84
CA ALA A 40 -16.32 6.91 1.39
C ALA A 40 -15.39 7.63 0.39
N GLY A 41 -15.03 6.99 -0.74
CA GLY A 41 -14.23 7.60 -1.82
C GLY A 41 -12.92 6.91 -2.15
N ALA A 42 -12.65 5.71 -1.60
CA ALA A 42 -11.50 4.91 -1.99
C ALA A 42 -11.61 4.44 -3.45
N ALA A 43 -10.47 4.37 -4.13
CA ALA A 43 -10.34 3.86 -5.50
C ALA A 43 -9.60 2.51 -5.56
N ILE A 44 -8.75 2.23 -4.56
CA ILE A 44 -7.93 1.02 -4.47
C ILE A 44 -8.15 0.38 -3.10
N LEU A 45 -8.32 -0.95 -3.06
CA LEU A 45 -8.27 -1.75 -1.85
C LEU A 45 -6.89 -2.38 -1.72
N HIS A 46 -6.18 -2.07 -0.64
CA HIS A 46 -5.05 -2.86 -0.18
C HIS A 46 -5.41 -3.65 1.08
N TYR A 47 -5.20 -4.95 1.02
CA TYR A 47 -5.51 -5.87 2.11
C TYR A 47 -4.45 -6.96 2.23
N HIS A 48 -4.41 -7.57 3.40
CA HIS A 48 -3.67 -8.80 3.68
C HIS A 48 -4.69 -9.87 4.07
N ALA A 49 -4.56 -11.08 3.52
CA ALA A 49 -5.38 -12.19 3.96
C ALA A 49 -5.00 -12.55 5.41
N ARG A 50 -5.98 -12.90 6.24
CA ARG A 50 -5.79 -13.25 7.65
C ARG A 50 -6.55 -14.55 7.96
N THR A 51 -6.08 -15.28 8.96
CA THR A 51 -6.89 -16.32 9.59
C THR A 51 -7.96 -15.66 10.46
N ALA A 52 -9.01 -16.41 10.84
CA ALA A 52 -10.12 -15.87 11.63
C ALA A 52 -9.71 -15.30 13.00
N ASP A 53 -8.61 -15.78 13.58
CA ASP A 53 -8.01 -15.29 14.82
C ASP A 53 -7.03 -14.11 14.60
N GLY A 54 -6.81 -13.69 13.36
CA GLY A 54 -5.93 -12.58 12.99
C GLY A 54 -4.49 -12.96 12.69
N GLY A 55 -4.16 -14.25 12.65
CA GLY A 55 -2.88 -14.72 12.13
C GLY A 55 -2.65 -14.33 10.67
N ALA A 56 -1.39 -14.38 10.25
CA ALA A 56 -1.02 -14.09 8.86
C ALA A 56 -1.30 -15.30 7.96
N THR A 57 -1.92 -15.06 6.80
CA THR A 57 -2.03 -16.04 5.71
C THR A 57 -1.85 -15.34 4.37
N ASN A 58 -1.43 -16.06 3.34
CA ASN A 58 -1.35 -15.54 1.97
C ASN A 58 -1.44 -16.67 0.94
N THR A 59 -2.41 -17.57 1.12
CA THR A 59 -2.67 -18.65 0.15
C THR A 59 -3.41 -18.11 -1.08
N VAL A 60 -3.34 -18.88 -2.18
CA VAL A 60 -4.10 -18.56 -3.40
C VAL A 60 -5.59 -18.62 -3.11
N GLU A 61 -6.05 -19.61 -2.35
CA GLU A 61 -7.47 -19.83 -2.06
C GLU A 61 -8.06 -18.68 -1.25
N ALA A 62 -7.39 -18.26 -0.17
CA ALA A 62 -7.87 -17.18 0.68
C ALA A 62 -7.94 -15.83 -0.07
N ASN A 63 -6.92 -15.54 -0.88
CA ASN A 63 -6.94 -14.34 -1.70
C ASN A 63 -7.99 -14.44 -2.83
N ALA A 64 -8.12 -15.58 -3.49
CA ALA A 64 -9.10 -15.78 -4.55
C ALA A 64 -10.55 -15.58 -4.05
N GLU A 65 -10.85 -16.06 -2.85
CA GLU A 65 -12.13 -15.80 -2.16
C GLU A 65 -12.34 -14.29 -1.97
N ILE A 66 -11.42 -13.61 -1.28
CA ILE A 66 -11.52 -12.16 -1.01
C ILE A 66 -11.70 -11.36 -2.30
N ILE A 67 -10.90 -11.64 -3.33
CA ILE A 67 -10.95 -10.88 -4.59
C ILE A 67 -12.30 -11.05 -5.28
N ARG A 68 -12.82 -12.28 -5.36
CA ARG A 68 -14.12 -12.54 -6.01
C ARG A 68 -15.25 -11.83 -5.26
N GLU A 69 -15.23 -11.89 -3.94
CA GLU A 69 -16.25 -11.26 -3.11
C GLU A 69 -16.21 -9.73 -3.19
N VAL A 70 -15.02 -9.13 -3.12
CA VAL A 70 -14.86 -7.68 -3.27
C VAL A 70 -15.27 -7.21 -4.66
N ARG A 71 -14.91 -7.94 -5.73
CA ARG A 71 -15.32 -7.60 -7.11
C ARG A 71 -16.83 -7.77 -7.33
N ARG A 72 -17.50 -8.65 -6.59
CA ARG A 72 -18.96 -8.77 -6.62
C ARG A 72 -19.65 -7.61 -5.92
N ALA A 73 -19.04 -7.07 -4.88
CA ALA A 73 -19.62 -6.00 -4.06
C ALA A 73 -19.21 -4.58 -4.47
N THR A 74 -18.08 -4.41 -5.17
CA THR A 74 -17.48 -3.11 -5.49
C THR A 74 -16.77 -3.10 -6.84
N ASP A 75 -16.45 -1.90 -7.34
CA ASP A 75 -15.61 -1.61 -8.50
C ASP A 75 -14.16 -1.25 -8.13
N LEU A 76 -13.74 -1.46 -6.87
CA LEU A 76 -12.39 -1.11 -6.41
C LEU A 76 -11.31 -1.83 -7.21
N LEU A 77 -10.19 -1.13 -7.45
CA LEU A 77 -8.96 -1.77 -7.89
C LEU A 77 -8.36 -2.59 -6.75
N ILE A 78 -7.85 -3.77 -7.07
CA ILE A 78 -7.44 -4.76 -6.08
C ILE A 78 -5.92 -4.85 -5.97
N LEU A 79 -5.40 -4.68 -4.76
CA LEU A 79 -3.97 -4.69 -4.43
C LEU A 79 -3.69 -5.61 -3.22
N PRO A 80 -3.56 -6.93 -3.41
CA PRO A 80 -3.15 -7.83 -2.34
C PRO A 80 -1.67 -7.64 -1.99
N THR A 81 -1.29 -8.05 -0.78
CA THR A 81 0.12 -8.19 -0.37
C THR A 81 0.85 -9.33 -1.10
N LEU A 82 2.18 -9.37 -1.03
CA LEU A 82 2.98 -10.55 -1.42
C LEU A 82 3.19 -11.54 -0.26
N GLY A 83 2.70 -11.21 0.95
CA GLY A 83 2.70 -12.13 2.08
C GLY A 83 4.05 -12.30 2.76
N PHE A 84 4.81 -11.21 2.94
CA PHE A 84 6.10 -11.24 3.65
C PHE A 84 6.06 -11.92 5.04
N ILE A 85 4.94 -11.86 5.78
CA ILE A 85 4.88 -12.55 7.08
C ILE A 85 4.67 -14.06 6.93
N SER A 86 3.92 -14.51 5.93
CA SER A 86 3.51 -15.92 5.81
C SER A 86 4.31 -16.72 4.77
N ASN A 87 4.95 -16.05 3.80
CA ASN A 87 5.53 -16.67 2.61
C ASN A 87 7.02 -16.31 2.38
N ASP A 88 7.78 -16.00 3.44
CA ASP A 88 9.16 -15.47 3.32
C ASP A 88 10.27 -16.51 3.56
N ALA A 89 9.94 -17.81 3.56
CA ALA A 89 10.95 -18.87 3.58
C ALA A 89 11.88 -18.81 2.35
N ASP A 90 11.38 -18.29 1.24
CA ASP A 90 12.15 -17.97 0.04
C ASP A 90 11.62 -16.66 -0.53
N ALA A 91 12.47 -15.63 -0.51
CA ALA A 91 12.17 -14.34 -1.08
C ALA A 91 11.57 -14.48 -2.49
N MET A 92 12.16 -15.30 -3.36
CA MET A 92 11.74 -15.42 -4.76
C MET A 92 10.28 -15.85 -4.93
N LYS A 93 9.74 -16.62 -3.98
CA LYS A 93 8.41 -17.24 -4.07
C LYS A 93 7.27 -16.38 -3.54
N ARG A 94 7.55 -15.23 -2.91
CA ARG A 94 6.51 -14.31 -2.42
C ARG A 94 5.55 -13.84 -3.53
N ILE A 95 6.02 -13.80 -4.77
CA ILE A 95 5.21 -13.41 -5.94
C ILE A 95 4.25 -14.51 -6.42
N ASP A 96 4.47 -15.77 -6.04
CA ASP A 96 3.78 -16.93 -6.61
C ASP A 96 2.26 -16.87 -6.42
N THR A 97 1.80 -16.41 -5.25
CA THR A 97 0.37 -16.24 -4.97
C THR A 97 -0.27 -15.27 -5.98
N VAL A 98 0.33 -14.09 -6.19
CA VAL A 98 -0.15 -13.10 -7.16
C VAL A 98 -0.06 -13.63 -8.59
N ALA A 99 1.06 -14.27 -8.94
CA ALA A 99 1.26 -14.84 -10.27
C ALA A 99 0.23 -15.92 -10.62
N THR A 100 -0.20 -16.70 -9.63
CA THR A 100 -1.22 -17.74 -9.76
C THR A 100 -2.61 -17.13 -9.86
N LEU A 101 -2.95 -16.18 -9.00
CA LEU A 101 -4.23 -15.45 -9.04
C LEU A 101 -4.45 -14.73 -10.38
N ALA A 102 -3.37 -14.24 -11.00
CA ALA A 102 -3.42 -13.56 -12.28
C ALA A 102 -3.71 -14.47 -13.49
N LEU A 103 -3.75 -15.80 -13.31
CA LEU A 103 -4.14 -16.74 -14.37
C LEU A 103 -5.67 -16.77 -14.61
N ASP A 104 -6.47 -16.39 -13.61
CA ASP A 104 -7.93 -16.31 -13.71
C ASP A 104 -8.36 -14.83 -13.68
N PRO A 105 -9.03 -14.30 -14.74
CA PRO A 105 -9.50 -12.93 -14.78
C PRO A 105 -10.41 -12.53 -13.60
N ALA A 106 -11.14 -13.47 -13.00
CA ALA A 106 -11.99 -13.21 -11.85
C ALA A 106 -11.19 -12.96 -10.56
N THR A 107 -9.95 -13.43 -10.50
CA THR A 107 -9.06 -13.28 -9.33
C THR A 107 -7.82 -12.45 -9.62
N LYS A 108 -7.61 -12.03 -10.86
CA LYS A 108 -6.44 -11.26 -11.27
C LYS A 108 -6.36 -9.95 -10.46
N PRO A 109 -5.26 -9.71 -9.71
CA PRO A 109 -5.02 -8.42 -9.08
C PRO A 109 -4.77 -7.32 -10.12
N ASP A 110 -5.15 -6.10 -9.80
CA ASP A 110 -4.89 -4.94 -10.66
C ASP A 110 -3.48 -4.40 -10.42
N ILE A 111 -3.04 -4.42 -9.16
CA ILE A 111 -1.77 -3.87 -8.70
C ILE A 111 -1.14 -4.86 -7.72
N ALA A 112 0.20 -4.93 -7.67
CA ALA A 112 0.92 -5.66 -6.63
C ALA A 112 2.12 -4.84 -6.10
N PRO A 113 2.42 -4.88 -4.79
CA PRO A 113 3.52 -4.11 -4.23
C PRO A 113 4.88 -4.77 -4.52
N ILE A 114 5.88 -3.94 -4.78
CA ILE A 114 7.29 -4.32 -4.80
C ILE A 114 8.03 -3.37 -3.86
N ASP A 115 8.42 -3.85 -2.68
CA ASP A 115 9.33 -3.11 -1.80
C ASP A 115 10.73 -3.11 -2.37
N THR A 116 11.11 -1.99 -2.99
CA THR A 116 12.29 -1.88 -3.85
C THR A 116 13.61 -1.84 -3.10
N GLY A 117 13.72 -2.54 -1.97
CA GLY A 117 14.92 -2.66 -1.15
C GLY A 117 14.75 -3.49 0.10
N SER A 118 15.85 -3.67 0.82
CA SER A 118 15.86 -4.35 2.11
C SER A 118 15.93 -3.34 3.25
N ALA A 119 15.28 -3.66 4.36
CA ALA A 119 15.31 -2.82 5.54
C ALA A 119 15.09 -3.59 6.84
N ASN A 120 15.64 -3.04 7.90
CA ASN A 120 15.47 -3.43 9.29
C ASN A 120 14.01 -3.24 9.75
N LEU A 121 13.42 -4.20 10.47
CA LEU A 121 12.02 -4.17 10.94
C LEU A 121 11.88 -4.28 12.46
N GLU A 122 12.95 -4.05 13.20
CA GLU A 122 12.90 -3.90 14.64
C GLU A 122 11.95 -2.76 15.06
N LEU A 123 11.39 -2.89 16.25
CA LEU A 123 10.59 -1.85 16.86
C LEU A 123 11.38 -1.19 17.99
N TRP A 124 11.30 0.14 18.07
CA TRP A 124 11.83 0.89 19.20
C TRP A 124 10.74 1.10 20.25
N ASP A 125 10.99 0.63 21.47
CA ASP A 125 10.21 0.98 22.65
C ASP A 125 10.90 2.15 23.39
N ALA A 126 10.28 3.32 23.32
CA ALA A 126 10.79 4.53 23.94
C ALA A 126 10.65 4.53 25.48
N GLU A 127 9.70 3.77 26.03
CA GLU A 127 9.48 3.67 27.48
C GLU A 127 10.56 2.82 28.13
N THR A 128 10.83 1.64 27.56
CA THR A 128 11.85 0.72 28.08
C THR A 128 13.25 0.97 27.51
N ARG A 129 13.37 1.79 26.46
CA ARG A 129 14.61 2.09 25.71
C ARG A 129 15.27 0.84 25.14
N ARG A 130 14.47 -0.05 24.56
CA ARG A 130 14.91 -1.33 24.01
C ARG A 130 14.40 -1.53 22.59
N PHE A 131 15.14 -2.33 21.83
CA PHE A 131 14.69 -2.85 20.55
C PHE A 131 13.92 -4.16 20.77
N GLU A 132 12.79 -4.29 20.09
CA GLU A 132 12.05 -5.54 19.96
C GLU A 132 12.25 -6.14 18.57
N ASN A 133 12.43 -7.46 18.52
CA ASN A 133 12.76 -8.21 17.30
C ASN A 133 13.98 -7.63 16.56
N PRO A 134 15.12 -7.38 17.25
CA PRO A 134 16.30 -6.73 16.66
C PRO A 134 16.92 -7.48 15.47
N GLU A 135 16.59 -8.76 15.31
CA GLU A 135 17.03 -9.62 14.21
C GLU A 135 16.16 -9.51 12.96
N ARG A 136 14.99 -8.85 13.05
CA ARG A 136 14.00 -8.88 11.98
C ARG A 136 14.44 -8.01 10.80
N LEU A 137 14.67 -8.67 9.66
CA LEU A 137 15.06 -8.03 8.41
C LEU A 137 13.98 -8.28 7.34
N TYR A 138 13.58 -7.23 6.64
CA TYR A 138 12.86 -7.33 5.38
C TYR A 138 13.86 -7.47 4.24
N LEU A 139 14.10 -8.70 3.77
CA LEU A 139 15.08 -8.95 2.72
C LEU A 139 14.44 -8.93 1.34
N ASN A 140 14.80 -7.96 0.51
CA ASN A 140 14.47 -7.93 -0.91
C ASN A 140 15.76 -7.70 -1.71
N THR A 141 16.29 -8.78 -2.29
CA THR A 141 17.50 -8.72 -3.12
C THR A 141 17.17 -8.10 -4.47
N THR A 142 18.16 -7.53 -5.15
CA THR A 142 17.88 -6.93 -6.49
C THR A 142 17.44 -8.00 -7.49
N GLU A 143 17.89 -9.25 -7.34
CA GLU A 143 17.45 -10.38 -8.16
C GLU A 143 15.97 -10.71 -7.93
N SER A 144 15.51 -10.77 -6.68
CA SER A 144 14.09 -11.02 -6.39
C SER A 144 13.21 -9.90 -6.93
N LEU A 145 13.65 -8.64 -6.79
CA LEU A 145 12.92 -7.48 -7.31
C LEU A 145 12.82 -7.49 -8.84
N ALA A 146 13.91 -7.83 -9.53
CA ALA A 146 13.91 -7.95 -10.99
C ALA A 146 13.02 -9.12 -11.44
N HIS A 147 12.99 -10.22 -10.69
CA HIS A 147 12.09 -11.33 -10.94
C HIS A 147 10.63 -10.91 -10.78
N TYR A 148 10.25 -10.26 -9.68
CA TYR A 148 8.88 -9.78 -9.47
C TYR A 148 8.43 -8.82 -10.56
N ALA A 149 9.28 -7.88 -10.97
CA ALA A 149 8.95 -6.92 -12.02
C ALA A 149 8.65 -7.63 -13.36
N ARG A 150 9.47 -8.63 -13.75
CA ARG A 150 9.21 -9.44 -14.95
C ARG A 150 7.91 -10.23 -14.83
N THR A 151 7.71 -10.92 -13.72
CA THR A 151 6.50 -11.73 -13.49
C THR A 151 5.25 -10.86 -13.54
N LEU A 152 5.26 -9.68 -12.92
CA LEU A 152 4.10 -8.78 -12.94
C LEU A 152 3.84 -8.23 -14.34
N ALA A 153 4.88 -7.89 -15.10
CA ALA A 153 4.75 -7.48 -16.51
C ALA A 153 4.15 -8.60 -17.37
N GLU A 154 4.64 -9.84 -17.24
CA GLU A 154 4.11 -11.02 -17.95
C GLU A 154 2.64 -11.28 -17.64
N LYS A 155 2.19 -10.95 -16.42
CA LYS A 155 0.81 -11.12 -15.97
C LYS A 155 -0.07 -9.90 -16.25
N GLY A 156 0.48 -8.79 -16.73
CA GLY A 156 -0.23 -7.52 -16.89
C GLY A 156 -0.81 -7.02 -15.58
N VAL A 157 0.00 -7.04 -14.50
CA VAL A 157 -0.32 -6.51 -13.18
C VAL A 157 0.61 -5.33 -12.92
N LYS A 158 0.08 -4.17 -12.53
CA LYS A 158 0.92 -2.98 -12.33
C LYS A 158 1.76 -3.13 -11.06
N PRO A 159 3.09 -2.94 -11.11
CA PRO A 159 3.90 -2.88 -9.90
C PRO A 159 3.70 -1.52 -9.19
N LYS A 160 3.41 -1.57 -7.88
CA LYS A 160 3.54 -0.41 -6.98
C LYS A 160 4.91 -0.44 -6.32
N LEU A 161 5.79 0.47 -6.71
CA LEU A 161 7.17 0.57 -6.25
C LEU A 161 7.21 1.22 -4.86
N VAL A 162 7.32 0.41 -3.82
CA VAL A 162 7.36 0.88 -2.43
C VAL A 162 8.78 1.31 -2.07
N SER A 163 8.88 2.51 -1.49
CA SER A 163 10.12 3.19 -1.20
C SER A 163 10.16 3.68 0.24
N TRP A 164 11.00 3.03 1.05
CA TRP A 164 11.18 3.33 2.48
C TRP A 164 12.25 4.41 2.73
N SER A 165 13.18 4.56 1.78
CA SER A 165 14.23 5.57 1.80
C SER A 165 14.70 5.88 0.38
N VAL A 166 15.59 6.86 0.22
CA VAL A 166 16.16 7.25 -1.08
C VAL A 166 16.85 6.07 -1.80
N GLY A 167 17.46 5.14 -1.05
CA GLY A 167 18.09 3.95 -1.63
C GLY A 167 17.09 3.04 -2.35
N PHE A 168 15.85 2.97 -1.86
CA PHE A 168 14.76 2.25 -2.50
C PHE A 168 14.32 2.98 -3.77
N THR A 169 14.11 4.31 -3.69
CA THR A 169 13.76 5.15 -4.84
C THR A 169 14.77 4.98 -5.98
N ARG A 170 16.08 5.05 -5.67
CA ARG A 170 17.14 4.86 -6.68
C ARG A 170 17.13 3.47 -7.30
N ARG A 171 16.84 2.42 -6.53
CA ARG A 171 16.70 1.06 -7.07
C ARG A 171 15.47 0.93 -7.96
N ALA A 172 14.35 1.53 -7.57
CA ALA A 172 13.14 1.58 -8.38
C ALA A 172 13.37 2.26 -9.74
N ILE A 173 14.07 3.39 -9.74
CA ILE A 173 14.51 4.09 -10.97
C ILE A 173 15.39 3.17 -11.83
N ALA A 174 16.35 2.47 -11.24
CA ALA A 174 17.20 1.54 -11.97
C ALA A 174 16.41 0.36 -12.59
N LEU A 175 15.35 -0.13 -11.93
CA LEU A 175 14.44 -1.13 -12.52
C LEU A 175 13.69 -0.56 -13.73
N MET A 176 13.31 0.72 -13.71
CA MET A 176 12.71 1.40 -14.86
C MET A 176 13.72 1.58 -16.00
N ASP A 177 14.95 2.02 -15.70
CA ASP A 177 16.02 2.21 -16.68
C ASP A 177 16.40 0.89 -17.36
N ALA A 178 16.32 -0.23 -16.64
CA ALA A 178 16.49 -1.58 -17.18
C ALA A 178 15.29 -2.07 -18.03
N GLY A 179 14.24 -1.26 -18.18
CA GLY A 179 13.04 -1.61 -18.94
C GLY A 179 12.12 -2.64 -18.26
N LEU A 180 12.35 -2.93 -16.97
CA LEU A 180 11.57 -3.92 -16.22
C LEU A 180 10.25 -3.35 -15.70
N VAL A 181 10.15 -2.02 -15.58
CA VAL A 181 8.93 -1.33 -15.15
C VAL A 181 8.61 -0.22 -16.14
N ARG A 182 7.41 -0.29 -16.73
CA ARG A 182 6.91 0.71 -17.69
C ARG A 182 6.17 1.85 -16.99
N GLY A 183 6.25 3.04 -17.58
CA GLY A 183 5.54 4.23 -17.11
C GLY A 183 4.04 4.23 -17.45
N PRO A 184 3.22 5.07 -16.78
CA PRO A 184 3.54 5.81 -15.57
C PRO A 184 3.84 4.83 -14.43
N ALA A 185 4.95 5.09 -13.73
CA ALA A 185 5.34 4.28 -12.59
C ALA A 185 4.60 4.73 -11.34
N TYR A 186 4.10 3.78 -10.55
CA TYR A 186 3.34 4.07 -9.33
C TYR A 186 4.21 3.85 -8.11
N PHE A 187 4.64 4.93 -7.45
CA PHE A 187 5.49 4.91 -6.27
C PHE A 187 4.65 5.02 -4.99
N LEU A 188 4.95 4.20 -3.99
CA LEU A 188 4.51 4.42 -2.61
C LEU A 188 5.69 4.92 -1.79
N LEU A 189 5.59 6.14 -1.26
CA LEU A 189 6.51 6.70 -0.29
C LEU A 189 6.09 6.21 1.10
N HIS A 190 6.86 5.28 1.64
CA HIS A 190 6.55 4.60 2.90
C HIS A 190 7.18 5.33 4.08
N LEU A 191 6.34 6.09 4.81
CA LEU A 191 6.76 6.76 6.04
C LEU A 191 6.51 5.85 7.25
N THR A 192 7.28 6.04 8.32
CA THR A 192 7.12 5.29 9.56
C THR A 192 7.12 6.21 10.78
N GLY A 193 6.24 5.94 11.74
CA GLY A 193 6.13 6.70 12.98
C GLY A 193 6.00 5.82 14.21
N GLY A 194 6.04 6.46 15.38
CA GLY A 194 5.89 5.78 16.67
C GLY A 194 7.03 4.80 16.91
N ARG A 195 6.68 3.52 17.03
CA ARG A 195 7.63 2.42 17.32
C ARG A 195 8.41 1.97 16.07
N TYR A 196 7.94 2.33 14.88
CA TYR A 196 8.58 1.99 13.61
C TYR A 196 9.56 3.11 13.24
N ILE A 197 10.84 2.76 13.10
CA ILE A 197 11.94 3.73 12.92
C ILE A 197 12.70 3.54 11.60
N THR A 198 12.19 2.69 10.71
CA THR A 198 12.88 2.25 9.50
C THR A 198 12.79 3.25 8.35
N GLY A 199 11.62 3.85 8.15
CA GLY A 199 11.34 4.80 7.09
C GLY A 199 11.51 6.24 7.54
N HIS A 200 11.24 7.17 6.63
CA HIS A 200 11.25 8.59 6.94
C HIS A 200 10.07 8.93 7.88
N PRO A 201 10.21 9.91 8.79
CA PRO A 201 9.16 10.25 9.75
C PRO A 201 7.95 10.91 9.06
N PRO A 202 6.72 10.78 9.61
CA PRO A 202 5.49 11.35 9.05
C PRO A 202 5.40 12.87 9.28
N THR A 203 6.30 13.58 8.62
CA THR A 203 6.44 15.03 8.67
C THR A 203 6.60 15.55 7.25
N GLU A 204 6.35 16.84 7.02
CA GLU A 204 6.65 17.44 5.71
C GLU A 204 8.12 17.27 5.34
N ALA A 205 9.05 17.38 6.29
CA ALA A 205 10.47 17.15 6.03
C ALA A 205 10.77 15.71 5.59
N GLY A 206 10.15 14.72 6.23
CA GLY A 206 10.28 13.31 5.85
C GLY A 206 9.75 13.04 4.44
N LEU A 207 8.59 13.61 4.10
CA LEU A 207 8.02 13.56 2.74
C LEU A 207 8.93 14.23 1.72
N MET A 208 9.39 15.46 1.99
CA MET A 208 10.25 16.21 1.08
C MET A 208 11.58 15.50 0.82
N ALA A 209 12.11 14.77 1.81
CA ALA A 209 13.32 13.99 1.65
C ALA A 209 13.16 12.79 0.69
N HIS A 210 11.93 12.31 0.44
CA HIS A 210 11.65 11.39 -0.66
C HIS A 210 11.49 12.13 -1.99
N LEU A 211 10.65 13.17 -2.00
CA LEU A 211 10.30 13.91 -3.22
C LEU A 211 11.52 14.52 -3.91
N ALA A 212 12.53 14.94 -3.14
CA ALA A 212 13.79 15.48 -3.68
C ALA A 212 14.57 14.49 -4.57
N PHE A 213 14.21 13.20 -4.59
CA PHE A 213 14.88 12.17 -5.37
C PHE A 213 13.93 11.39 -6.30
N LEU A 214 12.68 11.82 -6.43
CA LEU A 214 11.83 11.35 -7.53
C LEU A 214 12.27 12.05 -8.82
N PRO A 215 12.37 11.33 -9.94
CA PRO A 215 12.82 11.92 -11.20
C PRO A 215 11.68 12.71 -11.88
N ASP A 216 11.99 13.94 -12.30
CA ASP A 216 11.07 14.83 -13.02
C ASP A 216 11.03 14.55 -14.54
N ASP A 217 11.92 13.67 -15.04
CA ASP A 217 12.11 13.39 -16.47
C ASP A 217 11.22 12.26 -17.01
N ARG A 218 10.34 11.70 -16.19
CA ARG A 218 9.50 10.54 -16.54
C ARG A 218 8.15 10.56 -15.83
N PRO A 219 7.10 9.95 -16.41
CA PRO A 219 5.77 9.97 -15.82
C PRO A 219 5.73 9.12 -14.55
N ILE A 220 5.50 9.76 -13.41
CA ILE A 220 5.39 9.13 -12.09
C ILE A 220 4.12 9.59 -11.40
N GLU A 221 3.40 8.60 -10.87
CA GLU A 221 2.38 8.79 -9.86
C GLU A 221 2.95 8.37 -8.52
N TRP A 222 2.84 9.23 -7.50
CA TRP A 222 3.31 8.89 -6.16
C TRP A 222 2.19 9.01 -5.14
N THR A 223 2.13 8.04 -4.24
CA THR A 223 1.24 7.98 -3.08
C THR A 223 2.06 7.91 -1.80
N VAL A 224 1.46 8.21 -0.66
CA VAL A 224 2.11 8.17 0.65
C VAL A 224 1.28 7.35 1.61
N ASN A 225 1.93 6.51 2.40
CA ASN A 225 1.35 5.90 3.58
C ASN A 225 2.19 6.22 4.81
N CYS A 226 1.66 5.93 6.01
CA CYS A 226 2.45 6.01 7.24
C CYS A 226 2.12 4.84 8.17
N LEU A 227 3.07 3.92 8.33
CA LEU A 227 2.96 2.85 9.32
C LEU A 227 3.30 3.39 10.71
N GLY A 228 2.39 3.25 11.67
CA GLY A 228 2.59 3.68 13.05
C GLY A 228 2.41 5.17 13.32
N GLY A 229 1.95 5.95 12.34
CA GLY A 229 1.68 7.38 12.51
C GLY A 229 0.42 7.87 11.79
N ASN A 230 -0.11 9.00 12.26
CA ASN A 230 -1.28 9.63 11.65
C ASN A 230 -0.87 10.36 10.35
N LEU A 231 -1.28 9.80 9.19
CA LEU A 231 -1.01 10.38 7.88
C LEU A 231 -1.82 11.67 7.63
N LEU A 232 -2.99 11.84 8.24
CA LEU A 232 -3.84 13.02 8.07
C LEU A 232 -3.13 14.31 8.52
N ASN A 233 -2.16 14.23 9.42
CA ASN A 233 -1.34 15.37 9.85
C ASN A 233 -0.53 15.99 8.70
N ILE A 234 -0.17 15.20 7.69
CA ILE A 234 0.57 15.68 6.50
C ILE A 234 -0.25 15.60 5.21
N ALA A 235 -1.50 15.15 5.28
CA ALA A 235 -2.41 15.06 4.12
C ALA A 235 -2.58 16.38 3.35
N PRO A 236 -2.68 17.58 3.99
CA PRO A 236 -2.73 18.85 3.25
C PRO A 236 -1.47 19.07 2.39
N ALA A 237 -0.29 18.73 2.90
CA ALA A 237 0.97 18.85 2.17
C ALA A 237 1.03 17.87 0.99
N ILE A 238 0.64 16.61 1.21
CA ILE A 238 0.54 15.59 0.15
C ILE A 238 -0.35 16.09 -0.98
N CYS A 239 -1.53 16.62 -0.64
CA CYS A 239 -2.49 17.10 -1.62
C CYS A 239 -1.95 18.31 -2.41
N ARG A 240 -1.34 19.29 -1.72
CA ARG A 240 -0.74 20.49 -2.32
C ARG A 240 0.41 20.17 -3.27
N LEU A 241 1.22 19.17 -2.93
CA LEU A 241 2.37 18.73 -3.73
C LEU A 241 1.97 17.80 -4.89
N GLY A 242 0.68 17.47 -5.03
CA GLY A 242 0.15 16.71 -6.16
C GLY A 242 0.10 15.20 -5.98
N GLY A 243 0.46 14.68 -4.80
CA GLY A 243 0.52 13.24 -4.53
C GLY A 243 -0.82 12.58 -4.25
N HIS A 244 -0.77 11.29 -3.97
CA HIS A 244 -1.90 10.46 -3.58
C HIS A 244 -1.77 10.00 -2.12
N MET A 245 -2.82 9.41 -1.57
CA MET A 245 -2.79 8.88 -0.20
C MET A 245 -3.18 7.41 -0.18
N ALA A 246 -2.38 6.61 0.53
CA ALA A 246 -2.70 5.25 0.89
C ALA A 246 -2.83 5.21 2.42
N ILE A 247 -4.05 5.04 2.91
CA ILE A 247 -4.40 5.30 4.30
C ILE A 247 -5.42 4.27 4.79
N GLY A 248 -5.34 3.91 6.06
CA GLY A 248 -6.34 3.04 6.69
C GLY A 248 -5.91 2.63 8.08
N ILE A 249 -6.82 1.96 8.79
CA ILE A 249 -6.57 1.55 10.17
C ILE A 249 -5.55 0.42 10.29
N GLY A 250 -5.20 -0.26 9.19
CA GLY A 250 -4.11 -1.23 9.15
C GLY A 250 -2.73 -0.61 9.39
N ASP A 251 -2.56 0.65 9.00
CA ASP A 251 -1.30 1.39 9.19
C ASP A 251 -1.23 2.08 10.57
N TYR A 252 -2.35 2.64 11.03
CA TYR A 252 -2.43 3.41 12.27
C TYR A 252 -3.85 3.35 12.84
N PRO A 253 -4.05 3.15 14.16
CA PRO A 253 -5.39 2.93 14.72
C PRO A 253 -6.27 4.19 14.79
N TYR A 254 -5.68 5.39 14.64
CA TYR A 254 -6.38 6.68 14.70
C TYR A 254 -7.22 6.89 15.97
N ARG A 255 -6.64 6.58 17.15
CA ARG A 255 -7.32 6.63 18.46
C ARG A 255 -7.74 8.03 18.89
N GLU A 256 -7.10 9.06 18.35
CA GLU A 256 -7.50 10.45 18.47
C GLU A 256 -8.91 10.73 17.93
N PHE A 257 -9.46 9.80 17.14
CA PHE A 257 -10.84 9.83 16.67
C PHE A 257 -11.71 8.73 17.32
N GLY A 258 -11.32 8.26 18.50
CA GLY A 258 -11.97 7.15 19.21
C GLY A 258 -11.40 5.81 18.77
N MET A 259 -12.07 5.15 17.84
CA MET A 259 -11.64 3.92 17.16
C MET A 259 -12.38 3.86 15.82
N PRO A 260 -11.95 4.64 14.82
CA PRO A 260 -12.69 4.77 13.57
C PRO A 260 -12.65 3.48 12.74
N THR A 261 -13.59 3.36 11.80
CA THR A 261 -13.53 2.37 10.70
C THR A 261 -12.59 2.87 9.59
N ASN A 262 -12.25 2.00 8.62
CA ASN A 262 -11.55 2.43 7.40
C ASN A 262 -12.33 3.53 6.63
N ALA A 263 -13.65 3.43 6.57
CA ALA A 263 -14.49 4.41 5.87
C ALA A 263 -14.45 5.79 6.53
N ASP A 264 -14.37 5.85 7.87
CA ASP A 264 -14.23 7.09 8.62
C ASP A 264 -12.87 7.78 8.37
N VAL A 265 -11.80 6.98 8.20
CA VAL A 265 -10.46 7.50 7.88
C VAL A 265 -10.41 8.00 6.42
N ILE A 266 -10.99 7.25 5.49
CA ILE A 266 -11.09 7.65 4.08
C ILE A 266 -11.93 8.92 3.92
N SER A 267 -13.07 9.03 4.60
CA SER A 267 -13.92 10.23 4.56
C SER A 267 -13.15 11.49 5.00
N ARG A 268 -12.35 11.38 6.07
CA ARG A 268 -11.48 12.50 6.51
C ARG A 268 -10.43 12.87 5.46
N ALA A 269 -9.83 11.88 4.79
CA ALA A 269 -8.88 12.13 3.70
C ALA A 269 -9.54 12.83 2.50
N VAL A 270 -10.78 12.45 2.15
CA VAL A 270 -11.59 13.13 1.12
C VAL A 270 -11.86 14.57 1.51
N GLU A 271 -12.32 14.83 2.74
CA GLU A 271 -12.60 16.20 3.21
C GLU A 271 -11.35 17.10 3.14
N ILE A 272 -10.18 16.58 3.50
CA ILE A 272 -8.91 17.32 3.40
C ILE A 272 -8.58 17.61 1.93
N ALA A 273 -8.71 16.62 1.04
CA ALA A 273 -8.43 16.81 -0.38
C ALA A 273 -9.36 17.85 -1.02
N GLN A 274 -10.66 17.80 -0.69
CA GLN A 274 -11.65 18.76 -1.20
C GLN A 274 -11.39 20.18 -0.69
N LYS A 275 -10.99 20.35 0.57
CA LYS A 275 -10.61 21.65 1.14
C LYS A 275 -9.43 22.31 0.40
N VAL A 276 -8.60 21.53 -0.29
CA VAL A 276 -7.48 22.05 -1.12
C VAL A 276 -7.76 21.94 -2.62
N GLY A 277 -9.02 21.73 -3.02
CA GLY A 277 -9.46 21.78 -4.42
C GLY A 277 -9.24 20.51 -5.24
N ARG A 278 -8.98 19.36 -4.59
CA ARG A 278 -8.78 18.06 -5.26
C ARG A 278 -9.93 17.10 -4.97
N GLU A 279 -10.59 16.66 -6.03
CA GLU A 279 -11.63 15.63 -5.94
C GLU A 279 -11.03 14.21 -5.89
N PRO A 280 -11.63 13.27 -5.15
CA PRO A 280 -11.24 11.87 -5.18
C PRO A 280 -11.50 11.26 -6.56
N ALA A 281 -10.56 10.43 -7.02
CA ALA A 281 -10.71 9.62 -8.22
C ALA A 281 -11.63 8.44 -7.94
N THR A 282 -12.53 8.14 -8.88
CA THR A 282 -13.20 6.85 -8.92
C THR A 282 -12.20 5.73 -9.28
N PRO A 283 -12.51 4.44 -9.04
CA PRO A 283 -11.65 3.34 -9.49
C PRO A 283 -11.34 3.37 -11.00
N GLN A 284 -12.31 3.73 -11.83
CA GLN A 284 -12.11 3.87 -13.28
C GLN A 284 -11.16 5.02 -13.63
N GLU A 285 -11.23 6.13 -12.91
CA GLU A 285 -10.31 7.26 -13.10
C GLU A 285 -8.91 6.92 -12.58
N ALA A 286 -8.81 6.19 -11.46
CA ALA A 286 -7.53 5.67 -10.96
C ALA A 286 -6.89 4.70 -11.97
N ARG A 287 -7.69 3.83 -12.60
CA ARG A 287 -7.24 2.95 -13.69
C ARG A 287 -6.65 3.75 -14.86
N ALA A 288 -7.30 4.84 -15.24
CA ALA A 288 -6.82 5.73 -16.31
C ALA A 288 -5.56 6.50 -15.91
N ILE A 289 -5.52 7.09 -14.71
CA ILE A 289 -4.35 7.82 -14.17
C ILE A 289 -3.11 6.91 -14.12
N LEU A 290 -3.30 5.66 -13.69
CA LEU A 290 -2.23 4.67 -13.58
C LEU A 290 -1.97 3.91 -14.88
N GLU A 291 -2.74 4.15 -15.95
CA GLU A 291 -2.68 3.42 -17.22
C GLU A 291 -2.61 1.89 -17.04
N LEU A 292 -3.53 1.31 -16.25
CA LEU A 292 -3.50 -0.14 -15.97
C LEU A 292 -3.84 -1.00 -17.20
N ASP A 293 -4.54 -0.45 -18.19
CA ASP A 293 -4.92 -1.18 -19.41
C ASP A 293 -3.79 -1.17 -20.47
N GLY A 294 -2.69 -0.44 -20.22
CA GLY A 294 -1.47 -0.44 -21.03
C GLY A 294 -0.26 -1.10 -20.35
N ALA A 295 -0.47 -1.72 -19.18
CA ALA A 295 0.55 -2.34 -18.34
C ALA A 295 1.01 -3.71 -18.86
#